data_AF-G3XYJ5-F1
#
_entry.id   AF-G3XYJ5-F1
#
_cell.length_a   1.000
_cell.length_b   1.000
_cell.length_c   1.000
_cell.angle_alpha   90.00
_cell.angle_beta   90.00
_cell.angle_gamma   90.00
#
_symmetry.space_group_name_H-M   'P 1'
#
loop_
_entity.id
_entity.type
_entity.pdbx_description
1 polymer ?
#
loop_
_entity_poly.entity_id
_entity_poly.type
_entity_poly.pdbx_seq_one_letter_code
_entity_poly.pdbx_strand_id
1 'polypeptide(L)'
;MSFLTPIRATTLRLSRPAYAYTSAAALHTSIPRPGLKESDHNREDLGSIYEAEKHDQLKSTKEGKAKWKQEIASDSEASVKADRGEVDSDDKNFGAMQERTKGLPNRDGPVNKTQ
;
A
#
# COMPACT_ATOMS: atom_id res chain seq x y z
N MET A 1 62.82 27.65 29.74
CA MET A 1 62.51 26.52 28.84
C MET A 1 61.19 25.91 29.29
N SER A 2 60.09 26.31 28.64
CA SER A 2 58.75 25.77 28.88
C SER A 2 58.37 24.89 27.70
N PHE A 3 58.24 23.58 27.93
CA PHE A 3 57.76 22.64 26.91
C PHE A 3 56.25 22.48 27.08
N LEU A 4 55.48 23.11 26.19
CA LEU A 4 54.05 22.84 26.06
C LEU A 4 53.87 21.60 25.17
N THR A 5 53.26 20.57 25.72
CA THR A 5 52.84 19.37 24.97
C THR A 5 51.52 19.66 24.24
N PRO A 6 51.37 19.33 22.94
CA PRO A 6 50.09 19.46 22.28
C PRO A 6 49.21 18.25 22.57
N ILE A 7 48.01 18.51 23.10
CA ILE A 7 46.94 17.51 23.26
C ILE A 7 46.43 17.17 21.85
N ARG A 8 46.67 15.94 21.41
CA ARG A 8 46.17 15.40 20.14
C ARG A 8 44.66 15.20 20.25
N ALA A 9 43.88 16.11 19.68
CA ALA A 9 42.44 15.95 19.53
C ALA A 9 42.14 14.82 18.53
N THR A 10 41.75 13.64 19.04
CA THR A 10 41.19 12.55 18.25
C THR A 10 39.73 12.89 17.92
N THR A 11 39.45 13.15 16.65
CA THR A 11 38.08 13.28 16.16
C THR A 11 37.39 11.91 16.21
N LEU A 12 36.44 11.75 17.12
CA LEU A 12 35.53 10.61 17.13
C LEU A 12 34.64 10.72 15.88
N ARG A 13 34.93 9.93 14.85
CA ARG A 13 34.00 9.75 13.73
C ARG A 13 32.77 9.04 14.28
N LEU A 14 31.64 9.74 14.35
CA LEU A 14 30.33 9.10 14.53
C LEU A 14 30.10 8.17 13.34
N SER A 15 30.22 6.85 13.55
CA SER A 15 29.70 5.90 12.58
C SER A 15 28.18 6.04 12.61
N ARG A 16 27.60 6.51 11.50
CA ARG A 16 26.16 6.43 11.30
C ARG A 16 25.82 4.94 11.31
N PRO A 17 24.91 4.46 12.17
CA PRO A 17 24.47 3.08 12.04
C PRO A 17 23.87 2.96 10.64
N ALA A 18 24.42 2.05 9.84
CA ALA A 18 23.71 1.57 8.67
C ALA A 18 22.34 1.10 9.18
N TYR A 19 21.27 1.54 8.52
CA TYR A 19 19.94 1.00 8.77
C TYR A 19 20.03 -0.51 8.58
N ALA A 20 20.23 -1.24 9.67
CA ALA A 20 19.95 -2.65 9.70
C ALA A 20 18.44 -2.70 9.59
N TYR A 21 17.96 -3.03 8.39
CA TYR A 21 16.61 -3.53 8.21
C TYR A 21 16.54 -4.79 9.09
N THR A 22 16.10 -4.61 10.32
CA THR A 22 15.61 -5.72 11.13
C THR A 22 14.48 -6.30 10.30
N SER A 23 14.77 -7.42 9.65
CA SER A 23 13.78 -8.25 9.00
C SER A 23 12.86 -8.74 10.12
N ALA A 24 11.84 -7.95 10.42
CA ALA A 24 10.69 -8.40 11.18
C ALA A 24 10.18 -9.63 10.43
N ALA A 25 10.09 -10.76 11.11
CA ALA A 25 9.71 -12.04 10.55
C ALA A 25 8.59 -11.87 9.52
N ALA A 26 8.95 -11.94 8.24
CA ALA A 26 7.99 -11.90 7.16
C ALA A 26 7.14 -13.17 7.31
N LEU A 27 5.81 -13.02 7.44
CA LEU A 27 4.87 -14.14 7.56
C LEU A 27 4.75 -14.95 6.25
N HIS A 28 5.69 -14.79 5.32
CA HIS A 28 5.68 -15.33 3.98
C HIS A 28 7.02 -16.04 3.74
N THR A 29 6.96 -17.30 3.32
CA THR A 29 8.14 -18.11 2.98
C THR A 29 8.62 -17.89 1.55
N SER A 30 7.96 -17.00 0.80
CA SER A 30 8.28 -16.70 -0.59
C SER A 30 9.26 -15.54 -0.70
N ILE A 31 10.13 -15.60 -1.72
CA ILE A 31 11.01 -14.50 -2.08
C ILE A 31 10.11 -13.31 -2.48
N PRO A 32 10.29 -12.11 -1.90
CA PRO A 32 9.56 -10.93 -2.34
C PRO A 32 9.92 -10.67 -3.79
N ARG A 33 8.96 -10.93 -4.69
CA ARG A 33 9.11 -10.53 -6.08
C ARG A 33 8.70 -9.06 -6.14
N PRO A 34 9.45 -8.19 -6.84
CA PRO A 34 8.94 -6.89 -7.22
C PRO A 34 7.79 -7.14 -8.21
N GLY A 35 6.61 -7.39 -7.64
CA GLY A 35 5.41 -7.76 -8.33
C GLY A 35 4.37 -6.68 -8.08
N LEU A 36 3.56 -6.44 -9.09
CA LEU A 36 2.30 -5.72 -8.94
C LEU A 36 1.38 -6.50 -8.01
N LYS A 37 0.19 -5.96 -7.74
CA LYS A 37 -0.76 -6.57 -6.80
C LYS A 37 -0.98 -8.05 -7.09
N GLU A 38 -0.98 -8.85 -6.02
CA GLU A 38 -0.95 -10.32 -6.08
C GLU A 38 -2.17 -10.91 -6.79
N SER A 39 -3.34 -10.25 -6.75
CA SER A 39 -4.54 -10.68 -7.48
C SER A 39 -4.62 -10.20 -8.94
N ASP A 40 -3.80 -9.23 -9.35
CA ASP A 40 -3.94 -8.54 -10.63
C ASP A 40 -2.97 -9.12 -11.69
N HIS A 41 -3.43 -10.17 -12.37
CA HIS A 41 -2.61 -10.95 -13.30
C HIS A 41 -3.17 -11.05 -14.73
N ASN A 42 -4.42 -10.61 -14.97
CA ASN A 42 -5.14 -10.82 -16.23
C ASN A 42 -5.38 -9.53 -17.02
N ARG A 43 -4.50 -8.53 -16.86
CA ARG A 43 -4.59 -7.24 -17.56
C ARG A 43 -3.35 -7.00 -18.41
N GLU A 44 -3.56 -6.50 -19.62
CA GLU A 44 -2.49 -5.99 -20.47
C GLU A 44 -1.98 -4.65 -19.91
N ASP A 45 -0.69 -4.36 -20.11
CA ASP A 45 -0.05 -3.09 -19.73
C ASP A 45 -0.13 -2.70 -18.23
N LEU A 46 -0.21 -3.70 -17.37
CA LEU A 46 -0.22 -3.57 -15.91
C LEU A 46 0.86 -2.63 -15.37
N GLY A 47 2.09 -2.70 -15.89
CA GLY A 47 3.19 -1.83 -15.46
C GLY A 47 2.89 -0.34 -15.65
N SER A 48 2.39 0.05 -16.83
CA SER A 48 2.04 1.43 -17.16
C SER A 48 0.90 1.97 -16.28
N ILE A 49 -0.12 1.14 -16.04
CA ILE A 49 -1.26 1.49 -15.18
C ILE A 49 -0.78 1.79 -13.75
N TYR A 50 0.06 0.92 -13.18
CA TYR A 50 0.58 1.11 -11.83
C TYR A 50 1.53 2.31 -11.73
N GLU A 51 2.34 2.58 -12.76
CA GLU A 51 3.15 3.80 -12.80
C GLU A 51 2.29 5.06 -12.84
N ALA A 52 1.24 5.08 -13.66
CA ALA A 52 0.29 6.19 -13.70
C ALA A 52 -0.38 6.41 -12.34
N GLU A 53 -0.82 5.34 -11.68
CA GLU A 53 -1.45 5.44 -10.36
C GLU A 53 -0.50 5.91 -9.26
N LYS A 54 0.76 5.46 -9.30
CA LYS A 54 1.84 5.95 -8.43
C LYS A 54 2.07 7.44 -8.64
N HIS A 55 2.17 7.90 -9.88
CA HIS A 55 2.31 9.32 -10.20
C HIS A 55 1.13 10.14 -9.70
N ASP A 56 -0.09 9.66 -9.88
CA ASP A 56 -1.29 10.35 -9.41
C ASP A 56 -1.37 10.38 -7.88
N GLN A 57 -0.91 9.32 -7.20
CA GLN A 57 -0.79 9.35 -5.75
C GLN A 57 0.22 10.41 -5.30
N LEU A 58 1.39 10.49 -5.93
CA LEU A 58 2.39 11.52 -5.63
C LEU A 58 1.86 12.94 -5.86
N LYS A 59 1.08 13.16 -6.93
CA LYS A 59 0.39 14.45 -7.17
C LYS A 59 -0.62 14.74 -6.05
N SER A 60 -1.48 13.79 -5.72
CA SER A 60 -2.49 13.96 -4.66
C SER A 60 -1.88 14.25 -3.28
N THR A 61 -0.72 13.65 -2.98
CA THR A 61 0.06 13.94 -1.77
C THR A 61 0.59 15.36 -1.76
N LYS A 62 1.11 15.85 -2.89
CA LYS A 62 1.55 17.24 -3.02
C LYS A 62 0.39 18.22 -2.86
N GLU A 63 -0.80 17.87 -3.33
CA GLU A 63 -2.02 18.67 -3.19
C GLU A 63 -2.68 18.57 -1.81
N GLY A 64 -2.18 17.71 -0.92
CA GLY A 64 -2.76 17.47 0.41
C GLY A 64 -4.07 16.66 0.38
N LYS A 65 -4.42 16.07 -0.77
CA LYS A 65 -5.61 15.22 -0.97
C LYS A 65 -5.24 13.75 -1.13
N ALA A 66 -4.11 13.33 -0.57
CA ALA A 66 -3.69 11.94 -0.62
C ALA A 66 -4.77 11.04 -0.01
N LYS A 67 -5.25 10.10 -0.81
CA LYS A 67 -6.13 9.03 -0.35
C LYS A 67 -5.45 7.69 -0.48
N TRP A 68 -5.85 6.76 0.39
CA TRP A 68 -5.47 5.36 0.23
C TRP A 68 -6.09 4.84 -1.06
N LYS A 69 -5.28 4.17 -1.89
CA LYS A 69 -5.70 3.58 -3.17
C LYS A 69 -5.58 2.07 -3.05
N GLN A 70 -6.68 1.37 -3.31
CA GLN A 70 -6.71 -0.09 -3.27
C GLN A 70 -5.84 -0.71 -4.36
N GLU A 71 -5.80 -0.13 -5.55
CA GLU A 71 -5.09 -0.68 -6.72
C GLU A 71 -3.59 -0.89 -6.48
N ILE A 72 -2.94 -0.01 -5.71
CA ILE A 72 -1.50 -0.10 -5.38
C ILE A 72 -1.20 -0.84 -4.06
N ALA A 73 -2.22 -1.09 -3.23
CA ALA A 73 -2.04 -1.73 -1.93
C ALA A 73 -1.94 -3.26 -2.09
N SER A 74 -1.23 -3.94 -1.18
CA SER A 74 -1.26 -5.42 -1.14
C SER A 74 -2.69 -5.93 -0.87
N ASP A 75 -2.99 -7.15 -1.32
CA ASP A 75 -4.27 -7.81 -1.04
C ASP A 75 -4.53 -7.94 0.47
N SER A 76 -3.49 -8.24 1.23
CA SER A 76 -3.56 -8.32 2.69
C SER A 76 -3.93 -6.98 3.33
N GLU A 77 -3.33 -5.88 2.88
CA GLU A 77 -3.65 -4.53 3.38
C GLU A 77 -5.06 -4.10 2.97
N ALA A 78 -5.48 -4.41 1.75
CA ALA A 78 -6.82 -4.10 1.25
C ALA A 78 -7.90 -4.82 2.07
N SER A 79 -7.69 -6.08 2.44
CA SER A 79 -8.63 -6.83 3.29
C SER A 79 -8.81 -6.18 4.67
N VAL A 80 -7.72 -5.77 5.31
CA VAL A 80 -7.78 -5.08 6.62
C VAL A 80 -8.46 -3.72 6.50
N LYS A 81 -8.27 -3.01 5.38
CA LYS A 81 -8.92 -1.73 5.12
C LYS A 81 -10.42 -1.89 4.84
N ALA A 82 -10.80 -2.96 4.15
CA ALA A 82 -12.19 -3.34 3.95
C ALA A 82 -12.88 -3.66 5.27
N ASP A 83 -12.25 -4.44 6.15
CA ASP A 83 -12.79 -4.76 7.48
C ASP A 83 -12.99 -3.49 8.33
N ARG A 84 -12.12 -2.50 8.15
CA ARG A 84 -12.22 -1.20 8.84
C ARG A 84 -13.28 -0.27 8.23
N GLY A 85 -13.83 -0.59 7.07
CA GLY A 85 -14.76 0.27 6.34
C GLY A 85 -14.11 1.52 5.73
N GLU A 86 -12.78 1.54 5.57
CA GLU A 86 -12.02 2.65 4.97
C GLU A 86 -11.85 2.48 3.45
N VAL A 87 -12.76 1.75 2.82
CA VAL A 87 -12.78 1.57 1.36
C VAL A 87 -13.65 2.65 0.75
N ASP A 88 -13.13 3.29 -0.30
CA ASP A 88 -13.78 4.37 -1.05
C ASP A 88 -14.88 3.76 -1.95
N SER A 89 -15.93 3.22 -1.33
CA SER A 89 -17.12 2.67 -1.99
C SER A 89 -18.24 3.71 -1.94
N ASP A 90 -18.92 3.93 -3.07
CA ASP A 90 -20.10 4.81 -3.14
C ASP A 90 -21.20 4.40 -2.14
N ASP A 91 -21.24 3.11 -1.83
CA ASP A 91 -22.04 2.55 -0.76
C ASP A 91 -21.33 2.69 0.58
N LYS A 92 -21.48 3.88 1.16
CA LYS A 92 -20.99 4.32 2.48
C LYS A 92 -21.28 3.36 3.66
N ASN A 93 -22.08 2.30 3.46
CA ASN A 93 -22.43 1.35 4.51
C ASN A 93 -22.84 -0.01 3.93
N PHE A 94 -22.20 -1.08 4.41
CA PHE A 94 -22.58 -2.47 4.13
C PHE A 94 -24.06 -2.75 4.43
N GLY A 95 -24.63 -2.09 5.45
CA GLY A 95 -26.06 -2.15 5.77
C GLY A 95 -26.97 -1.67 4.63
N ALA A 96 -26.58 -0.63 3.90
CA ALA A 96 -27.36 -0.13 2.76
C ALA A 96 -27.37 -1.14 1.60
N MET A 97 -26.25 -1.85 1.36
CA MET A 97 -26.22 -2.95 0.40
C MET A 97 -27.11 -4.12 0.82
N GLN A 98 -27.09 -4.48 2.11
CA GLN A 98 -27.94 -5.53 2.65
C GLN A 98 -29.43 -5.19 2.53
N GLU A 99 -29.83 -3.95 2.83
CA GLU A 99 -31.21 -3.49 2.70
C GLU A 99 -31.71 -3.59 1.26
N ARG A 100 -30.90 -3.15 0.29
CA ARG A 100 -31.24 -3.28 -1.15
C ARG A 100 -31.35 -4.74 -1.59
N THR A 101 -30.57 -5.63 -0.99
CA THR A 101 -30.52 -7.04 -1.38
C THR A 101 -31.60 -7.90 -0.71
N LYS A 102 -32.03 -7.54 0.51
CA LYS A 102 -32.97 -8.30 1.34
C LYS A 102 -34.32 -8.60 0.66
N GLY A 103 -34.75 -7.73 -0.26
CA GLY A 103 -36.03 -7.86 -0.97
C GLY A 103 -35.93 -8.44 -2.38
N LEU A 104 -34.72 -8.73 -2.87
CA LEU A 104 -34.54 -9.24 -4.23
C LEU A 104 -34.76 -10.76 -4.26
N PRO A 105 -35.56 -11.30 -5.19
CA PRO A 105 -35.67 -12.74 -5.36
C PRO A 105 -34.29 -13.32 -5.73
N ASN A 106 -33.96 -14.50 -5.22
CA ASN A 106 -32.76 -15.22 -5.63
C ASN A 106 -32.83 -15.43 -7.15
N ARG A 107 -32.00 -14.70 -7.90
CA ARG A 107 -32.02 -14.76 -9.37
C ARG A 107 -31.24 -15.98 -9.82
N ASP A 108 -31.94 -17.09 -10.02
CA ASP A 108 -31.43 -18.24 -10.75
C ASP A 108 -31.51 -17.93 -12.26
N GLY A 109 -30.49 -17.26 -12.80
CA GLY A 109 -30.40 -17.00 -14.25
C GLY A 109 -29.16 -16.21 -14.67
N PRO A 110 -28.65 -16.40 -15.92
CA PRO A 110 -27.43 -15.75 -16.38
C PRO A 110 -27.64 -14.24 -16.49
N VAL A 111 -26.85 -13.48 -15.73
CA VAL A 111 -26.87 -12.02 -15.70
C VAL A 111 -26.20 -11.48 -16.97
N ASN A 112 -26.97 -10.84 -17.85
CA ASN A 112 -26.41 -10.13 -19.00
C ASN A 112 -25.73 -8.85 -18.51
N LYS A 113 -24.39 -8.82 -18.61
CA LYS A 113 -23.53 -7.68 -18.23
C LYS A 113 -23.58 -6.63 -19.33
N THR A 114 -24.53 -5.71 -19.30
CA THR A 114 -24.49 -4.52 -20.15
C THR A 114 -25.38 -3.41 -19.59
N GLN A 115 -24.82 -2.64 -18.67
CA GLN A 115 -24.98 -1.17 -18.59
C GLN A 115 -24.02 -0.62 -17.54
#